data_AF-A0A0G0NF44-F1
#
_entry.id   AF-A0A0G0NF44-F1
#
_cell.length_a   1.000
_cell.length_b   1.000
_cell.length_c   1.000
_cell.angle_alpha   90.00
_cell.angle_beta   90.00
_cell.angle_gamma   90.00
#
_symmetry.space_group_name_H-M   'P 1'
#
loop_
_entity.id
_entity.type
_entity.pdbx_description
1 polymer ?
#
loop_
_entity_poly.entity_id
_entity_poly.type
_entity_poly.pdbx_seq_one_letter_code
_entity_poly.pdbx_strand_id
1 'polypeptide(L)' 'QRLYVNGVLRDTDLHVVGNTVVPLTGVSACTEKMNIGYSCVNNGYFNGRLDDVRLYNRALSAGEIAQLYYEAEPYFSDY' A
#
# COMPACT_ATOMS: atom_id res chain seq x y z
N GLN A 1 -0.98 -3.21 12.26
CA GLN A 1 -0.83 -3.17 10.79
C GLN A 1 0.01 -4.35 10.33
N ARG A 2 -0.21 -4.86 9.11
CA ARG A 2 0.54 -5.99 8.56
C ARG A 2 1.11 -5.61 7.21
N LEU A 3 2.33 -6.01 6.92
CA LEU A 3 2.99 -5.84 5.63
C LEU A 3 3.17 -7.19 4.96
N TYR A 4 2.70 -7.30 3.71
CA TYR A 4 2.88 -8.48 2.88
C TYR A 4 3.71 -8.10 1.64
N VAL A 5 4.65 -8.96 1.26
CA VAL A 5 5.45 -8.81 0.03
C VAL A 5 5.37 -10.12 -0.74
N ASN A 6 4.95 -10.05 -2.00
CA ASN A 6 4.68 -11.20 -2.87
C ASN A 6 3.71 -12.20 -2.22
N GLY A 7 2.61 -11.70 -1.65
CA GLY A 7 1.61 -12.52 -0.96
C GLY A 7 2.02 -13.04 0.44
N VAL A 8 3.27 -12.88 0.87
CA VAL A 8 3.79 -13.45 2.13
C VAL A 8 3.91 -12.38 3.21
N LEU A 9 3.45 -12.70 4.44
CA LEU A 9 3.60 -11.82 5.59
C LEU A 9 5.08 -11.56 5.88
N ARG A 10 5.47 -10.28 5.88
CA ARG A 10 6.82 -9.83 6.23
C ARG A 10 6.89 -9.20 7.60
N ASP A 11 5.86 -8.47 7.98
CA ASP A 11 5.85 -7.76 9.24
C ASP A 11 4.45 -7.62 9.82
N THR A 12 4.38 -7.59 11.14
CA THR A 12 3.18 -7.27 11.90
C THR A 12 3.57 -6.29 13.00
N ASP A 13 3.09 -5.06 12.84
CA ASP A 13 3.16 -4.07 13.89
C ASP A 13 1.84 -4.04 14.65
N LEU A 14 1.91 -4.14 15.97
CA LEU A 14 0.75 -4.13 16.85
C LEU A 14 0.52 -2.71 17.34
N HIS A 15 -0.60 -2.13 16.93
CA HIS A 15 -1.05 -0.88 17.52
C HIS A 15 -1.62 -1.21 18.91
N VAL A 16 -1.00 -0.68 19.97
CA VAL A 16 -1.44 -0.92 21.34
C VAL A 16 -2.89 -0.43 21.50
N VAL A 17 -3.70 -1.21 22.20
CA VAL A 17 -5.10 -0.88 22.49
C VAL A 17 -5.15 0.50 23.15
N GLY A 18 -5.95 1.42 22.60
CA GLY A 18 -6.13 2.77 23.12
C GLY A 18 -5.43 3.88 22.34
N ASN A 19 -4.53 3.57 21.41
CA ASN A 19 -4.10 4.58 20.45
C ASN A 19 -5.17 4.77 19.35
N THR A 20 -5.61 6.01 19.19
CA THR A 20 -6.40 6.42 18.03
C THR A 20 -5.48 6.61 16.85
N VAL A 21 -5.69 5.87 15.76
CA VAL A 21 -5.07 6.18 14.47
C VAL A 21 -5.64 7.52 14.01
N VAL A 22 -4.91 8.60 14.28
CA VAL A 22 -5.25 9.92 13.79
C VAL A 22 -4.70 10.06 12.37
N PRO A 23 -5.50 10.55 11.40
CA PRO A 23 -4.96 10.98 10.13
C PRO A 23 -3.84 11.99 10.38
N LEU A 24 -2.74 11.92 9.62
CA LEU A 24 -1.74 12.96 9.65
C LEU A 24 -2.38 14.25 9.14
N THR A 25 -2.68 15.20 10.03
CA THR A 25 -3.37 16.46 9.70
C THR A 25 -2.43 17.67 9.65
N GLY A 26 -1.17 17.52 10.04
CA GLY A 26 -0.24 18.63 10.28
C GLY A 26 0.79 18.91 9.18
N VAL A 27 0.75 18.22 8.05
CA VAL A 27 1.73 18.39 6.96
C VAL A 27 0.99 18.77 5.67
N SER A 28 0.54 20.03 5.58
CA SER A 28 -0.32 20.54 4.49
C SER A 28 0.20 20.21 3.08
N ALA A 29 1.51 20.20 2.85
CA ALA A 29 2.10 19.84 1.55
C ALA A 29 1.86 18.37 1.13
N CYS A 30 1.57 17.49 2.10
CA CYS A 30 1.46 16.05 1.91
C CYS A 30 0.05 15.49 2.16
N THR A 31 -0.82 16.26 2.82
CA THR A 31 -2.06 15.74 3.41
C THR A 31 -3.33 16.27 2.75
N GLU A 32 -3.23 17.19 1.79
CA GLU A 32 -4.39 17.71 1.05
C GLU A 32 -4.96 16.72 0.04
N LYS A 33 -4.13 15.79 -0.47
CA LYS A 33 -4.51 14.77 -1.45
C LYS A 33 -3.76 13.48 -1.19
N MET A 34 -4.42 12.33 -1.40
CA MET A 34 -3.73 11.04 -1.48
C MET A 34 -2.97 11.00 -2.81
N ASN A 35 -1.64 11.00 -2.75
CA ASN A 35 -0.79 10.93 -3.92
C ASN A 35 -0.24 9.51 -4.11
N ILE A 36 -0.30 9.01 -5.34
CA ILE A 36 0.35 7.76 -5.75
C ILE A 36 1.53 8.14 -6.63
N GLY A 37 2.73 7.70 -6.27
CA GLY A 37 3.95 7.95 -7.06
C GLY A 37 4.50 9.38 -6.99
N TYR A 38 4.00 10.26 -6.13
CA TYR A 38 4.58 11.59 -5.87
C TYR A 38 5.01 11.75 -4.42
N SER A 39 6.20 12.31 -4.19
CA SER A 39 6.71 12.68 -2.88
C SER A 39 6.61 14.19 -2.70
N CYS A 40 5.78 14.60 -1.73
CA CYS A 40 5.65 15.99 -1.28
C CYS A 40 6.85 16.48 -0.44
N VAL A 41 7.63 15.58 0.16
CA VAL A 41 8.81 15.93 0.98
C VAL A 41 10.00 16.26 0.07
N ASN A 42 10.22 15.43 -0.94
CA ASN A 42 11.34 15.57 -1.88
C ASN A 42 10.95 16.24 -3.20
N ASN A 43 9.68 16.66 -3.33
CA ASN A 43 9.08 17.24 -4.53
C ASN A 43 9.46 16.51 -5.83
N GLY A 44 9.13 15.22 -5.92
CA GLY A 44 9.53 14.38 -7.05
C GLY A 44 8.59 13.22 -7.30
N TYR A 45 8.67 12.66 -8.50
CA TYR A 45 7.89 11.49 -8.90
C TYR A 45 8.72 10.20 -8.77
N PHE A 46 8.02 9.10 -8.48
CA PHE A 46 8.60 7.77 -8.49
C PHE A 46 9.11 7.44 -9.89
N ASN A 47 10.41 7.19 -10.00
CA ASN A 47 11.06 6.82 -11.24
C ASN A 47 10.96 5.29 -11.45
N GLY A 48 9.77 4.84 -11.84
CA GLY A 48 9.46 3.43 -12.08
C GLY A 48 8.05 3.25 -12.62
N ARG A 49 7.65 2.00 -12.86
CA ARG A 49 6.28 1.66 -13.26
C ARG A 49 5.47 1.26 -12.03
N LEU A 50 4.27 1.79 -11.92
CA LEU A 50 3.25 1.38 -10.95
C LEU A 50 2.07 0.84 -11.75
N ASP A 51 1.54 -0.29 -11.34
CA ASP A 51 0.36 -0.90 -11.93
C ASP A 51 -0.47 -1.55 -10.81
N ASP A 52 -1.75 -1.84 -11.09
CA ASP A 52 -2.65 -2.60 -10.22
C ASP A 52 -2.82 -2.07 -8.78
N VAL A 53 -2.81 -0.74 -8.60
CA VAL A 53 -2.99 -0.13 -7.27
C VAL A 53 -4.45 -0.23 -6.82
N ARG A 54 -4.69 -0.94 -5.71
CA ARG A 54 -6.02 -1.22 -5.15
C ARG A 54 -6.13 -0.70 -3.70
N LEU A 55 -7.31 -0.16 -3.34
CA LEU A 55 -7.64 0.30 -1.99
C LEU A 55 -8.91 -0.41 -1.50
N TYR A 56 -8.88 -0.94 -0.29
CA TYR A 56 -10.00 -1.66 0.32
C TYR A 56 -10.48 -0.95 1.58
N ASN A 57 -11.79 -0.87 1.76
CA ASN A 57 -12.44 -0.33 2.97
C ASN A 57 -12.49 -1.33 4.14
N ARG A 58 -11.81 -2.46 4.02
CA ARG A 58 -11.75 -3.53 5.02
C ARG A 58 -10.34 -4.11 5.09
N ALA A 59 -10.03 -4.77 6.19
CA ALA A 59 -8.85 -5.61 6.27
C ALA A 59 -9.03 -6.85 5.38
N LEU A 60 -8.00 -7.17 4.59
CA LEU A 60 -7.90 -8.43 3.86
C LEU A 60 -7.28 -9.50 4.76
N SER A 61 -7.74 -10.73 4.61
CA SER A 61 -7.13 -11.92 5.19
C SER A 61 -5.86 -12.33 4.41
N ALA A 62 -5.02 -13.15 5.02
CA ALA A 62 -3.81 -13.66 4.37
C ALA A 62 -4.13 -14.47 3.09
N GLY A 63 -5.23 -15.23 3.09
CA GLY A 63 -5.67 -16.00 1.92
C GLY A 63 -6.10 -15.09 0.76
N GLU A 64 -6.83 -14.02 1.04
CA GLU A 64 -7.23 -13.04 0.01
C GLU A 64 -6.02 -12.30 -0.58
N ILE A 65 -5.04 -11.95 0.25
CA ILE A 65 -3.80 -11.31 -0.22
C ILE A 65 -3.00 -12.26 -1.12
N ALA A 66 -2.90 -13.55 -0.75
CA ALA A 66 -2.25 -14.55 -1.58
C ALA A 66 -2.98 -14.74 -2.92
N GLN A 67 -4.32 -14.79 -2.90
CA GLN A 67 -5.11 -14.88 -4.13
C GLN A 67 -4.90 -13.66 -5.04
N LEU A 68 -4.91 -12.44 -4.49
CA LEU A 68 -4.68 -11.22 -5.27
C LEU A 68 -3.28 -11.19 -5.89
N TYR A 69 -2.27 -11.73 -5.21
CA TYR A 69 -0.92 -11.86 -5.77
C TYR A 69 -0.92 -12.77 -7.01
N TYR A 70 -1.56 -13.93 -6.96
CA TYR A 70 -1.63 -14.85 -8.10
C TYR A 70 -2.56 -14.39 -9.22
N GLU A 71 -3.58 -13.58 -8.91
CA GLU A 71 -4.46 -12.96 -9.91
C GLU A 71 -3.75 -11.82 -10.66
N ALA A 72 -2.90 -11.06 -9.96
CA ALA A 72 -2.15 -9.95 -10.52
C ALA A 72 -0.88 -10.39 -11.27
N GLU A 73 -0.56 -11.69 -11.33
CA GLU A 73 0.47 -12.23 -12.24
C GLU A 73 -0.04 -12.06 -13.68
N PRO A 74 0.43 -11.04 -14.44
CA PRO A 74 0.01 -10.85 -15.80
C PRO A 74 0.71 -11.91 -16.65
N TYR A 75 0.01 -12.40 -17.66
CA TYR A 75 0.60 -13.13 -18.78
C TYR A 75 1.75 -12.31 -19.39
N PHE A 76 2.98 -12.46 -18.89
CA PHE A 76 4.16 -12.25 -19.72
C PHE A 76 4.23 -13.45 -20.66
N SER A 77 3.37 -13.46 -21.67
CA SER A 77 3.65 -14.23 -22.88
C SER A 77 4.82 -13.52 -23.53
N ASP A 78 6.00 -14.11 -23.40
CA ASP A 78 7.19 -13.70 -24.13
C ASP A 78 6.82 -13.47 -25.61
N TYR A 79 6.91 -12.21 -26.05
CA TYR A 79 6.96 -11.83 -27.46
C TYR A 79 8.24 -11.04 -27.69
#